data_AF-A0A8S3C652-F1
#
_entry.id   AF-A0A8S3C652-F1
#
_cell.length_a   1.000
_cell.length_b   1.000
_cell.length_c   1.000
_cell.angle_alpha   90.00
_cell.angle_beta   90.00
_cell.angle_gamma   90.00
#
_symmetry.space_group_name_H-M   'P 1'
#
loop_
_entity.id
_entity.type
_entity.pdbx_description
1 polymer ?
#
loop_
_entity_poly.entity_id
_entity_poly.type
_entity_poly.pdbx_seq_one_letter_code
_entity_poly.pdbx_strand_id
1 'polypeptide(L)' 'MSSSEYYCVPGDRLCPCDRATAGPGTYEKQNCIYASIAGTIQLTTVDQSTANSDKKPIISVV' A
#
# COMPACT_ATOMS: atom_id res chain seq x y z
N MET A 1 6.64 23.24 -0.53
CA MET A 1 5.64 22.20 -0.20
C MET A 1 6.26 20.87 -0.59
N SER A 2 6.76 20.11 0.39
CA SER A 2 7.36 18.79 0.13
C SER A 2 6.24 17.77 0.08
N SER A 3 5.84 17.32 -1.12
CA SER A 3 5.15 16.04 -1.23
C SER A 3 6.16 14.97 -0.82
N SER A 4 5.91 14.31 0.31
CA SER A 4 6.73 13.16 0.71
C SER A 4 6.38 11.99 -0.19
N GLU A 5 7.09 11.87 -1.30
CA GLU A 5 7.06 10.66 -2.12
C GLU A 5 7.85 9.56 -1.41
N TYR A 6 7.19 8.43 -1.18
CA TYR A 6 7.84 7.26 -0.60
C TYR A 6 8.27 6.35 -1.75
N TYR A 7 9.58 6.14 -1.88
CA TYR A 7 10.14 5.20 -2.84
C TYR A 7 10.40 3.86 -2.18
N CYS A 8 10.28 2.78 -2.96
CA CYS A 8 10.59 1.42 -2.53
C CYS A 8 11.28 0.66 -3.65
N VAL A 9 11.93 -0.45 -3.29
CA VAL A 9 12.55 -1.40 -4.22
C VAL A 9 11.94 -2.80 -4.06
N PRO A 10 12.08 -3.70 -5.06
CA PRO A 10 11.55 -5.05 -4.98
C PRO A 10 12.07 -5.80 -3.75
N GLY A 11 11.14 -6.37 -2.98
CA GLY A 11 11.44 -7.07 -1.73
C GLY A 11 11.31 -6.22 -0.46
N ASP A 12 11.11 -4.90 -0.59
CA ASP A 12 10.83 -4.04 0.56
C ASP A 12 9.51 -4.41 1.21
N ARG A 13 9.51 -4.47 2.55
CA ARG A 13 8.31 -4.69 3.34
C ARG A 13 7.58 -3.36 3.55
N LEU A 14 6.36 -3.26 3.04
CA LEU A 14 5.56 -2.03 3.07
C LEU A 14 4.71 -1.98 4.35
N CYS A 15 3.83 -2.96 4.56
CA CYS A 15 2.98 -3.01 5.75
C CYS A 15 2.39 -4.41 6.02
N PRO A 16 1.73 -4.65 7.17
CA PRO A 16 0.96 -5.88 7.41
C PRO A 16 -0.36 -5.93 6.63
N CYS A 17 -0.80 -7.12 6.20
CA CYS A 17 -2.07 -7.33 5.50
C CYS A 17 -3.31 -6.95 6.36
N ASP A 18 -3.14 -6.80 7.67
CA ASP A 18 -4.21 -6.34 8.57
C ASP A 18 -4.54 -4.85 8.40
N ARG A 19 -3.61 -4.06 7.85
CA ARG A 19 -3.76 -2.61 7.73
C ARG A 19 -4.09 -2.13 6.32
N ALA A 20 -3.77 -2.92 5.31
CA ALA A 20 -3.99 -2.57 3.91
C ALA A 20 -4.14 -3.83 3.05
N THR A 21 -4.54 -3.64 1.80
CA THR A 21 -4.64 -4.68 0.77
C THR A 21 -3.58 -4.44 -0.31
N ALA A 22 -2.96 -5.52 -0.81
CA ALA A 22 -1.99 -5.42 -1.90
C ALA A 22 -2.67 -5.00 -3.22
N GLY A 23 -2.15 -3.93 -3.83
CA GLY A 23 -2.50 -3.46 -5.17
C GLY A 23 -1.41 -3.75 -6.21
N PRO A 24 -1.53 -3.18 -7.41
CA PRO A 24 -0.52 -3.31 -8.47
C PRO A 24 0.89 -2.94 -7.99
N GLY A 25 1.90 -3.65 -8.47
CA GLY A 25 3.30 -3.42 -8.06
C GLY A 25 3.64 -3.91 -6.65
N THR A 26 2.72 -4.58 -5.95
CA THR A 26 2.94 -5.21 -4.64
C THR A 26 2.51 -6.67 -4.64
N TYR A 27 2.91 -7.43 -3.63
CA TYR A 27 2.45 -8.81 -3.40
C TYR A 27 2.35 -9.12 -1.90
N GLU A 28 1.54 -10.11 -1.55
CA GLU A 28 1.38 -10.57 -0.16
C GLU A 28 2.22 -11.81 0.11
N LYS A 29 2.92 -11.82 1.24
CA LYS A 29 3.69 -12.97 1.74
C LYS A 29 3.71 -12.94 3.27
N GLN A 30 3.46 -14.07 3.92
CA GLN A 30 3.56 -14.18 5.39
C GLN A 30 2.82 -13.04 6.16
N ASN A 31 1.58 -12.73 5.76
CA ASN A 31 0.75 -11.68 6.35
C ASN A 31 1.33 -10.25 6.25
N CYS A 32 2.25 -10.03 5.30
CA CYS A 32 2.82 -8.73 4.98
C CYS A 32 2.75 -8.45 3.48
N ILE A 33 2.63 -7.17 3.15
CA ILE A 33 2.68 -6.64 1.78
C ILE A 33 4.11 -6.21 1.49
N TYR A 34 4.60 -6.62 0.33
CA TYR A 34 5.93 -6.33 -0.18
C TYR A 34 5.85 -5.64 -1.55
N ALA A 35 6.86 -4.83 -1.87
CA ALA A 35 7.03 -4.27 -3.20
C ALA A 35 7.51 -5.33 -4.19
N SER A 36 6.86 -5.41 -5.35
CA SER A 36 7.23 -6.28 -6.47
C SER A 36 8.15 -5.58 -7.47
N ILE A 37 8.00 -4.26 -7.58
CA ILE A 37 8.77 -3.39 -8.50
C ILE A 37 9.40 -2.22 -7.71
N ALA A 38 10.38 -1.55 -8.32
CA ALA A 38 10.89 -0.29 -7.80
C ALA A 38 10.00 0.85 -8.29
N GLY A 39 9.66 1.80 -7.42
CA GLY A 39 8.77 2.90 -7.80
C GLY A 39 8.28 3.70 -6.60
N THR A 40 7.27 4.51 -6.84
CA THR A 40 6.65 5.35 -5.81
C THR A 40 5.42 4.64 -5.24
N ILE A 41 5.30 4.66 -3.92
CA ILE A 41 4.15 4.11 -3.21
C ILE A 41 2.97 5.05 -3.35
N GLN A 42 1.84 4.54 -3.84
CA GLN A 42 0.56 5.21 -3.86
C GLN A 42 -0.42 4.50 -2.91
N LEU A 43 -0.97 5.25 -1.97
CA LEU A 43 -2.11 4.81 -1.16
C LEU A 43 -3.40 5.31 -1.77
N THR A 44 -4.30 4.38 -2.09
CA THR A 44 -5.67 4.70 -2.47
C THR A 44 -6.59 4.39 -1.30
N THR A 45 -7.09 5.45 -0.65
CA THR A 45 -8.19 5.33 0.30
C THR A 45 -9.48 5.17 -0.48
N VAL A 46 -10.21 4.09 -0.23
CA VAL A 46 -11.57 3.95 -0.77
C VAL A 46 -12.45 4.89 0.06
N ASP A 47 -12.75 6.06 -0.48
CA ASP A 47 -13.45 7.13 0.23
C ASP A 47 -14.72 6.64 0.95
N GLN A 48 -14.78 6.99 2.22
CA GLN A 48 -15.93 6.85 3.08
C GLN A 48 -16.88 8.02 2.87
N SER A 49 -18.01 7.82 2.18
CA SER A 49 -19.21 8.62 2.46
C SER A 49 -19.91 8.19 3.76
N THR A 50 -19.40 7.19 4.47
CA THR A 50 -19.90 6.80 5.80
C THR A 50 -18.77 6.22 6.66
N ALA A 51 -18.64 6.77 7.86
CA ALA A 51 -17.74 6.34 8.92
C ALA A 51 -18.01 4.88 9.34
N ASN A 52 -17.41 3.92 8.64
CA ASN A 52 -17.31 2.53 9.09
C ASN A 52 -15.85 2.08 8.99
N SER A 53 -15.26 1.80 10.15
CA SER A 53 -13.85 1.49 10.41
C SER A 53 -13.27 0.25 9.70
N ASP A 54 -14.01 -0.40 8.80
CA ASP A 54 -13.69 -1.75 8.31
C ASP A 54 -13.08 -1.79 6.90
N LYS A 55 -12.95 -0.65 6.20
CA LYS A 55 -12.37 -0.63 4.84
C LYS A 55 -10.87 -0.35 4.86
N LYS A 56 -10.07 -1.38 4.55
CA LYS A 56 -8.61 -1.29 4.42
C LYS A 56 -8.22 -0.50 3.15
N PRO A 57 -7.23 0.42 3.21
CA PRO A 57 -6.68 1.08 2.02
C PRO A 57 -5.94 0.11 1.11
N ILE A 58 -5.78 0.47 -0.16
CA ILE A 58 -5.00 -0.30 -1.15
C ILE A 58 -3.64 0.37 -1.33
N ILE A 59 -2.57 -0.42 -1.29
CA ILE A 59 -1.20 0.06 -1.53
C ILE A 59 -0.74 -0.43 -2.89
N SER A 60 -0.33 0.49 -3.75
CA SER A 60 0.22 0.20 -5.08
C SER A 60 1.61 0.80 -5.24
N VAL A 61 2.43 0.19 -6.08
CA VAL A 61 3.72 0.75 -6.51
C VAL A 61 3.64 0.99 -8.02
N VAL A 62 4.02 2.19 -8.44
CA VAL A 62 3.96 2.66 -9.83
C VAL A 62 5.32 3.19 -10.27
#